data_AF-A0A142BVZ5-F1
#
_entry.id   AF-A0A142BVZ5-F1
#
_cell.length_a   1.000
_cell.length_b   1.000
_cell.length_c   1.000
_cell.angle_alpha   90.00
_cell.angle_beta   90.00
_cell.angle_gamma   90.00
#
_symmetry.space_group_name_H-M   'P 1'
#
loop_
_entity.id
_entity.type
_entity.pdbx_description
1 polymer ?
#
loop_
_entity_poly.entity_id
_entity_poly.type
_entity_poly.pdbx_seq_one_letter_code
_entity_poly.pdbx_strand_id
1 'polypeptide(L)'
;MLRLPDGNKEVKNMYEAAGIGKTMLEVSKELGVSKDVVKYHQRKMNSNESFKANGKIYITPAGVKKIKNSLRKDKEFYSVTFESKLMSQIDDLRSNQWHHEWKLEDVSKKLDSIDKKLDEILKRL
;
A
#
# COMPACT_ATOMS: atom_id res chain seq x y z
N MET A 1 49.76 5.59 -14.04
CA MET A 1 48.48 6.04 -13.45
C MET A 1 47.64 4.80 -13.15
N LEU A 2 47.72 4.26 -11.91
CA LEU A 2 46.81 3.22 -11.49
C LEU A 2 45.46 3.88 -11.15
N ARG A 3 44.40 3.52 -11.89
CA ARG A 3 43.02 3.89 -11.54
C ARG A 3 42.66 3.18 -10.25
N LEU A 4 42.37 3.95 -9.20
CA LEU A 4 41.78 3.42 -7.97
C LEU A 4 40.40 2.81 -8.28
N PRO A 5 40.03 1.66 -7.71
CA PRO A 5 38.71 1.08 -7.88
C PRO A 5 37.62 2.02 -7.35
N ASP A 6 36.49 2.08 -8.06
CA ASP A 6 35.29 2.82 -7.67
C ASP A 6 34.76 2.32 -6.31
N GLY A 7 35.03 3.07 -5.24
CA GLY A 7 34.64 2.75 -3.86
C GLY A 7 33.13 2.57 -3.64
N ASN A 8 32.29 2.90 -4.63
CA ASN A 8 30.85 2.71 -4.56
C ASN A 8 30.38 1.26 -4.76
N LYS A 9 31.15 0.42 -5.46
CA LYS A 9 30.81 -1.02 -5.64
C LYS A 9 31.23 -1.86 -4.44
N GLU A 10 32.35 -1.53 -3.80
CA GLU A 10 32.88 -2.27 -2.66
C GLU A 10 32.02 -2.08 -1.40
N VAL A 11 31.49 -0.87 -1.17
CA VAL A 11 30.61 -0.59 -0.03
C VAL A 11 29.28 -1.34 -0.16
N LYS A 12 28.74 -1.46 -1.39
CA LYS A 12 27.53 -2.25 -1.64
C LYS A 12 27.76 -3.73 -1.33
N ASN A 13 28.90 -4.28 -1.74
CA ASN A 13 29.30 -5.66 -1.44
C ASN A 13 29.61 -5.89 0.04
N MET A 14 30.17 -4.92 0.78
CA MET A 14 30.47 -5.09 2.22
C MET A 14 29.21 -5.27 3.07
N TYR A 15 28.13 -4.53 2.80
CA TYR A 15 26.89 -4.65 3.58
C TYR A 15 26.01 -5.84 3.16
N GLU A 16 26.03 -6.23 1.88
CA GLU A 16 25.40 -7.45 1.38
C GLU A 16 26.15 -8.71 1.87
N ALA A 17 27.50 -8.69 1.92
CA ALA A 17 28.31 -9.82 2.37
C ALA A 17 28.39 -9.98 3.90
N ALA A 18 28.21 -8.89 4.67
CA ALA A 18 28.24 -8.94 6.13
C ALA A 18 26.87 -9.22 6.80
N GLY A 19 25.79 -9.36 6.03
CA GLY A 19 24.46 -9.68 6.58
C GLY A 19 23.84 -8.61 7.49
N ILE A 20 24.30 -7.35 7.39
CA ILE A 20 24.02 -6.30 8.38
C ILE A 20 22.59 -5.74 8.24
N GLY A 21 21.99 -5.78 7.04
CA GLY A 21 20.59 -5.38 6.86
C GLY A 21 20.07 -5.56 5.44
N LYS A 22 18.75 -5.71 5.33
CA LYS A 22 18.01 -5.87 4.08
C LYS A 22 17.33 -4.57 3.69
N THR A 23 17.25 -4.26 2.41
CA THR A 23 16.46 -3.12 1.92
C THR A 23 14.97 -3.34 2.18
N MET A 24 14.19 -2.25 2.20
CA MET A 24 12.74 -2.35 2.34
C MET A 24 12.07 -3.26 1.30
N LEU A 25 12.64 -3.33 0.08
CA LEU A 25 12.11 -4.18 -1.00
C LEU A 25 12.40 -5.67 -0.76
N GLU A 26 13.56 -6.00 -0.20
CA GLU A 26 13.90 -7.38 0.14
C GLU A 26 13.04 -7.86 1.30
N VAL A 27 12.88 -7.02 2.33
CA VAL A 27 12.01 -7.32 3.47
C VAL A 27 10.55 -7.46 3.04
N SER A 28 10.07 -6.63 2.11
CA SER A 28 8.69 -6.73 1.62
C SER A 28 8.46 -8.05 0.87
N LYS A 29 9.42 -8.48 0.05
CA LYS A 29 9.36 -9.77 -0.66
C LYS A 29 9.43 -10.96 0.29
N GLU A 30 10.33 -10.91 1.28
CA GLU A 30 10.49 -11.98 2.28
C GLU A 30 9.24 -12.16 3.16
N LEU A 31 8.61 -11.05 3.56
CA LEU A 31 7.45 -11.08 4.46
C LEU A 31 6.10 -11.15 3.72
N GLY A 32 6.10 -11.11 2.38
CA GLY A 32 4.88 -11.15 1.57
C GLY A 32 3.95 -9.94 1.79
N VAL A 33 4.51 -8.76 2.06
CA VAL A 33 3.75 -7.52 2.33
C VAL A 33 4.15 -6.41 1.35
N SER A 34 3.36 -5.33 1.29
CA SER A 34 3.72 -4.17 0.47
C SER A 34 4.92 -3.41 1.07
N LYS A 35 5.66 -2.71 0.22
CA LYS A 35 6.78 -1.85 0.64
C LYS A 35 6.33 -0.73 1.57
N ASP A 36 5.07 -0.28 1.45
CA ASP A 36 4.51 0.76 2.33
C ASP A 36 4.23 0.25 3.74
N VAL A 37 3.84 -1.02 3.90
CA VAL A 37 3.74 -1.66 5.23
C VAL A 37 5.12 -1.69 5.89
N VAL A 38 6.15 -2.09 5.16
CA VAL A 38 7.53 -2.07 5.65
C VAL A 38 7.95 -0.64 6.06
N LYS A 39 7.64 0.36 5.22
CA LYS A 39 7.90 1.78 5.49
C LYS A 39 7.17 2.28 6.75
N TYR A 40 5.92 1.86 6.96
CA TYR A 40 5.14 2.23 8.13
C TYR A 40 5.81 1.75 9.44
N HIS A 41 6.29 0.50 9.46
CA HIS A 41 7.01 -0.02 10.62
C HIS A 41 8.39 0.61 10.77
N GLN A 42 9.11 0.85 9.66
CA GLN A 42 10.44 1.46 9.67
C GLN A 42 10.44 2.86 10.30
N ARG A 43 9.39 3.66 10.12
CA ARG A 43 9.28 4.99 10.76
C ARG A 43 9.32 4.95 12.29
N LYS A 44 9.04 3.80 12.90
CA LYS A 44 9.02 3.59 14.36
C LYS A 44 10.25 2.82 14.86
N MET A 45 11.27 2.66 14.02
CA MET A 45 12.48 1.92 14.33
C MET A 45 13.58 2.81 14.90
N ASN A 46 14.38 2.23 15.80
CA ASN A 46 15.62 2.86 16.28
C ASN A 46 16.82 2.47 15.40
N SER A 47 17.99 3.01 15.72
CA SER A 47 19.26 2.78 15.00
C SER A 47 19.72 1.32 14.99
N ASN A 48 19.27 0.51 15.97
CA ASN A 48 19.62 -0.92 16.04
C ASN A 48 18.70 -1.77 15.15
N GLU A 49 17.56 -1.22 14.74
CA GLU A 49 16.53 -1.89 13.95
C GLU A 49 16.55 -1.44 12.47
N SER A 50 16.94 -0.19 12.21
CA SER A 50 17.13 0.33 10.85
C SER A 50 18.22 1.39 10.80
N PHE A 51 18.92 1.47 9.68
CA PHE A 51 19.94 2.47 9.43
C PHE A 51 19.90 2.95 7.98
N LYS A 52 20.51 4.12 7.74
CA LYS A 52 20.64 4.69 6.39
C LYS A 52 22.10 4.61 5.95
N ALA A 53 22.34 4.05 4.77
CA ALA A 53 23.66 3.97 4.14
C ALA A 53 23.51 4.26 2.63
N ASN A 54 24.41 5.06 2.06
CA ASN A 54 24.39 5.44 0.63
C ASN A 54 23.01 5.91 0.13
N GLY A 55 22.31 6.72 0.94
CA GLY A 55 20.98 7.23 0.61
C GLY A 55 19.83 6.21 0.70
N LYS A 56 20.12 4.93 0.98
CA LYS A 56 19.15 3.85 1.11
C LYS A 56 18.92 3.48 2.57
N ILE A 57 17.71 2.99 2.87
CA ILE A 57 17.36 2.49 4.20
C ILE A 57 17.51 0.98 4.20
N TYR A 58 18.21 0.48 5.21
CA TYR A 58 18.42 -0.91 5.50
C TYR A 58 17.78 -1.26 6.84
N ILE A 59 17.18 -2.44 6.89
CA ILE A 59 16.50 -3.00 8.06
C ILE A 59 17.36 -4.14 8.58
N THR A 60 17.79 -4.05 9.82
CA THR A 60 18.62 -5.08 10.44
C THR A 60 17.78 -6.35 10.68
N PRO A 61 18.40 -7.52 10.96
CA PRO A 61 17.66 -8.71 11.36
C PRO A 61 16.72 -8.48 12.55
N ALA A 62 17.11 -7.63 13.50
CA ALA A 62 16.25 -7.23 14.63
C ALA A 62 15.02 -6.44 14.16
N GLY A 63 15.21 -5.48 13.25
CA GLY A 63 14.12 -4.75 12.61
C GLY A 63 13.16 -5.66 11.84
N VAL A 64 13.69 -6.63 11.09
CA VAL A 64 12.88 -7.63 10.36
C VAL A 64 12.07 -8.47 11.34
N LYS A 65 12.66 -8.93 12.45
CA LYS A 65 11.95 -9.68 13.50
C LYS A 65 10.83 -8.85 14.14
N LYS A 66 11.05 -7.55 14.37
CA LYS A 66 10.03 -6.64 14.89
C LYS A 66 8.86 -6.45 13.92
N ILE A 67 9.13 -6.30 12.62
CA ILE A 67 8.07 -6.27 11.59
C ILE A 67 7.33 -7.59 11.59
N LYS A 68 8.04 -8.73 11.54
CA LYS A 68 7.46 -10.06 11.54
C LYS A 68 6.56 -10.31 12.75
N ASN A 69 6.95 -9.87 13.94
CA ASN A 69 6.14 -9.97 15.15
C ASN A 69 4.92 -9.03 15.11
N SER A 70 5.06 -7.85 14.50
CA SER A 70 3.93 -6.92 14.32
C SER A 70 2.92 -7.43 13.27
N LEU A 71 3.40 -8.18 12.27
CA LEU A 71 2.59 -8.82 11.24
C LEU A 71 1.98 -10.14 11.72
N ARG A 72 2.67 -10.87 12.61
CA ARG A 72 2.11 -12.01 13.33
C ARG A 72 1.08 -11.50 14.34
N LYS A 73 -0.10 -11.18 13.82
CA LYS A 73 -1.31 -11.65 14.45
C LYS A 73 -1.52 -13.03 13.89
N ASP A 74 -1.50 -14.00 14.76
CA ASP A 74 -1.90 -15.37 14.49
C ASP A 74 -3.14 -15.29 13.57
N LYS A 75 -3.18 -16.08 12.48
CA LYS A 75 -4.25 -15.99 11.47
C LYS A 75 -5.68 -16.13 12.07
N GLU A 76 -5.78 -16.49 13.34
CA GLU A 76 -6.97 -16.70 14.14
C GLU A 76 -7.34 -15.51 15.06
N PHE A 77 -6.56 -14.40 15.08
CA PHE A 77 -6.70 -13.31 16.05
C PHE A 77 -6.86 -11.91 15.42
N TYR A 78 -7.71 -11.77 14.41
CA TYR A 78 -8.43 -10.50 14.33
C TYR A 78 -9.48 -10.53 15.44
N SER A 79 -9.44 -9.56 16.35
CA SER A 79 -10.48 -9.50 17.38
C SER A 79 -11.84 -9.42 16.68
N VAL A 80 -12.85 -10.14 17.18
CA VAL A 80 -14.21 -10.09 16.63
C VAL A 80 -14.67 -8.64 16.43
N THR A 81 -14.27 -7.74 17.33
CA THR A 81 -14.53 -6.29 17.23
C THR A 81 -13.87 -5.62 16.03
N PHE A 82 -12.67 -6.03 15.63
CA PHE A 82 -12.01 -5.52 14.44
C PHE A 82 -12.71 -6.03 13.17
N GLU A 83 -13.02 -7.33 13.12
CA GLU A 83 -13.73 -7.92 11.97
C GLU A 83 -15.11 -7.29 11.80
N SER A 84 -15.89 -7.18 12.88
CA SER A 84 -17.20 -6.53 12.84
C SER A 84 -17.11 -5.06 12.40
N LYS A 85 -16.10 -4.31 12.88
CA LYS A 85 -15.90 -2.92 12.44
C LYS A 85 -15.55 -2.84 10.96
N LEU A 86 -14.71 -3.75 10.47
CA LEU A 86 -14.28 -3.79 9.08
C LEU A 86 -15.43 -4.20 8.15
N MET A 87 -16.24 -5.18 8.56
CA MET A 87 -17.46 -5.57 7.86
C MET A 87 -18.48 -4.43 7.80
N SER A 88 -18.72 -3.73 8.91
CA SER A 88 -19.59 -2.55 8.93
C SER A 88 -19.12 -1.46 7.96
N GLN A 89 -17.81 -1.19 7.89
CA GLN A 89 -17.28 -0.22 6.93
C GLN A 89 -17.44 -0.68 5.48
N ILE A 90 -17.31 -1.98 5.20
CA ILE A 90 -17.55 -2.54 3.87
C ILE A 90 -19.02 -2.40 3.49
N ASP A 91 -19.94 -2.66 4.41
CA ASP A 91 -21.37 -2.55 4.16
C ASP A 91 -21.79 -1.10 3.91
N ASP A 92 -21.24 -0.14 4.66
CA ASP A 92 -21.45 1.28 4.41
C ASP A 92 -20.94 1.70 3.02
N LEU A 93 -19.77 1.21 2.61
CA LEU A 93 -19.21 1.47 1.28
C LEU A 93 -20.10 0.90 0.17
N ARG A 94 -20.62 -0.33 0.36
CA ARG A 94 -21.52 -0.98 -0.59
C ARG A 94 -22.85 -0.24 -0.71
N SER A 95 -23.43 0.20 0.41
CA SER A 95 -24.66 0.97 0.42
C SER A 95 -24.50 2.30 -0.32
N ASN A 96 -23.39 3.01 -0.08
CA ASN A 96 -23.07 4.25 -0.78
C ASN A 96 -22.88 4.04 -2.28
N GLN A 97 -22.20 2.95 -2.67
CA GLN A 97 -22.04 2.60 -4.08
C GLN A 97 -23.39 2.36 -4.75
N TRP A 98 -24.26 1.55 -4.14
CA TRP A 98 -25.59 1.27 -4.65
C TRP A 98 -26.43 2.55 -4.82
N HIS A 99 -26.37 3.46 -3.83
CA HIS A 99 -27.07 4.74 -3.91
C HIS A 99 -26.58 5.63 -5.06
N HIS A 100 -25.27 5.65 -5.31
CA HIS A 100 -24.70 6.38 -6.45
C HIS A 100 -25.12 5.76 -7.79
N GLU A 101 -25.11 4.44 -7.91
CA GLU A 101 -25.58 3.74 -9.11
C GLU A 101 -27.06 4.07 -9.41
N TRP A 102 -27.92 4.05 -8.40
CA TRP A 102 -29.33 4.40 -8.56
C TRP A 102 -29.54 5.86 -9.02
N LYS A 103 -28.79 6.80 -8.44
CA LYS A 103 -28.83 8.21 -8.86
C LYS A 103 -28.37 8.42 -10.30
N LEU A 104 -27.33 7.70 -10.73
CA LEU A 104 -26.85 7.75 -12.11
C LEU A 104 -27.92 7.23 -13.08
N GLU A 105 -28.62 6.16 -12.71
CA GLU A 105 -29.72 5.63 -13.53
C GLU A 105 -30.87 6.64 -13.66
N ASP A 106 -31.26 7.30 -12.55
CA ASP A 106 -32.31 8.33 -12.58
C ASP A 106 -31.91 9.54 -13.45
N VAL A 107 -30.67 9.99 -13.35
CA VAL A 107 -30.14 11.07 -14.21
C VAL A 107 -30.13 10.65 -15.68
N SER A 108 -29.71 9.42 -15.98
CA SER A 108 -29.71 8.90 -17.35
C SER A 108 -31.12 8.89 -17.96
N LYS A 109 -32.12 8.42 -17.22
CA LYS A 109 -33.53 8.42 -17.67
C LYS A 109 -34.05 9.82 -17.92
N LYS A 110 -33.67 10.79 -17.08
CA LYS A 110 -34.05 12.19 -17.27
C LYS A 110 -33.40 12.78 -18.52
N LEU A 111 -32.14 12.48 -18.77
CA LEU A 111 -31.43 12.93 -19.98
C LEU A 111 -32.09 12.36 -21.24
N ASP A 112 -32.38 11.06 -21.27
CA ASP A 112 -33.09 10.41 -22.39
C ASP A 112 -34.47 11.05 -22.65
N SER A 113 -35.18 11.45 -21.59
CA SER A 113 -36.47 12.11 -21.72
C SER A 113 -36.33 13.53 -22.30
N ILE A 114 -35.28 14.26 -21.92
CA ILE A 114 -35.00 15.60 -22.44
C ILE A 114 -34.61 15.50 -23.93
N ASP A 115 -33.73 14.59 -24.29
CA ASP A 115 -33.28 14.38 -25.68
C ASP A 115 -34.47 14.08 -26.60
N LYS A 116 -35.38 13.17 -26.18
CA LYS A 116 -36.61 12.88 -26.94
C LYS A 116 -37.50 14.11 -27.13
N LYS A 117 -37.67 14.93 -26.10
CA LYS A 117 -38.46 16.17 -26.19
C LYS A 117 -37.80 17.19 -27.12
N LEU A 118 -36.48 17.27 -27.11
CA LEU A 118 -35.73 18.14 -28.00
C LEU A 118 -35.91 17.72 -29.46
N ASP A 119 -35.80 16.42 -29.75
CA ASP A 119 -36.07 15.86 -31.09
C ASP A 119 -37.48 16.15 -31.57
N GLU A 120 -38.49 16.05 -30.70
CA GLU A 120 -39.88 16.39 -31.04
C GLU A 120 -40.06 17.87 -31.37
N ILE A 121 -39.39 18.77 -30.65
CA ILE A 121 -39.43 20.21 -30.92
C ILE A 121 -38.74 20.53 -32.24
N LEU A 122 -37.55 19.96 -32.49
CA LEU A 122 -36.81 20.16 -33.73
C LEU A 122 -37.57 19.67 -34.96
N LYS A 123 -38.36 18.59 -34.84
CA LYS A 123 -39.23 18.10 -35.93
C LYS A 123 -40.42 19.02 -36.24
N ARG A 124 -40.77 19.95 -35.33
CA ARG A 124 -41.89 20.88 -35.48
C ARG A 124 -41.46 22.27 -35.97
N LEU A 125 -40.16 22.52 -36.04
CA LEU A 125 -39.55 23.71 -36.64
C LEU A 125 -39.26 23.47 -38.12
#